data_AF-A0A9X4ANY9-F1
#
_entry.id   AF-A0A9X4ANY9-F1
#
_cell.length_a   1.000
_cell.length_b   1.000
_cell.length_c   1.000
_cell.angle_alpha   90.00
_cell.angle_beta   90.00
_cell.angle_gamma   90.00
#
_symmetry.space_group_name_H-M   'P 1'
#
loop_
_entity.id
_entity.type
_entity.pdbx_description
1 polymer ?
#
loop_
_entity_poly.entity_id
_entity_poly.type
_entity_poly.pdbx_seq_one_letter_code
_entity_poly.pdbx_strand_id
1 'polypeptide(L)'
;MQRRRWFLLIAAVAVSACGRSESNRFTLEAGKVARVESCHLRVDHTVLRDDVRYAALAYVCDVPASALNEKSWWGDKPQPLGFSMNVGDCLPLDTAYYCVEAIEEDKASFKATYKKPRKAEQHLELIR
;
A
#
# COMPACT_ATOMS: atom_id res chain seq x y z
N MET A 1 -8.85 -52.11 38.29
CA MET A 1 -7.89 -51.03 38.62
C MET A 1 -7.00 -50.77 37.40
N GLN A 2 -6.49 -49.54 37.29
CA GLN A 2 -5.42 -49.08 36.40
C GLN A 2 -5.74 -48.50 35.00
N ARG A 3 -5.94 -47.17 35.06
CA ARG A 3 -5.25 -46.12 34.29
C ARG A 3 -5.62 -45.93 32.81
N ARG A 4 -6.73 -45.18 32.63
CA ARG A 4 -6.93 -44.25 31.50
C ARG A 4 -5.70 -43.37 31.31
N ARG A 5 -4.98 -43.56 30.20
CA ARG A 5 -3.97 -42.61 29.71
C ARG A 5 -4.68 -41.55 28.87
N TRP A 6 -4.92 -40.39 29.45
CA TRP A 6 -5.27 -39.17 28.70
C TRP A 6 -3.98 -38.58 28.12
N PHE A 7 -3.79 -38.71 26.81
CA PHE A 7 -2.78 -37.93 26.08
C PHE A 7 -3.37 -36.56 25.79
N LEU A 8 -2.92 -35.54 26.53
CA LEU A 8 -3.22 -34.14 26.30
C LEU A 8 -2.47 -33.68 25.03
N LEU A 9 -3.20 -33.45 23.95
CA LEU A 9 -2.74 -32.77 22.75
C LEU A 9 -2.62 -31.26 23.07
N ILE A 10 -1.41 -30.80 23.35
CA ILE A 10 -1.10 -29.37 23.40
C ILE A 10 -0.79 -28.95 21.95
N ALA A 11 -1.82 -28.47 21.23
CA ALA A 11 -1.61 -27.75 19.98
C ALA A 11 -1.01 -26.39 20.31
N ALA A 12 0.31 -26.27 20.18
CA ALA A 12 0.99 -24.99 20.22
C ALA A 12 0.57 -24.17 19.00
N VAL A 13 -0.38 -23.26 19.19
CA VAL A 13 -0.69 -22.20 18.23
C VAL A 13 0.50 -21.25 18.26
N ALA A 14 1.50 -21.53 17.43
CA ALA A 14 2.52 -20.57 17.09
C ALA A 14 1.82 -19.44 16.32
N VAL A 15 1.43 -18.39 17.04
CA VAL A 15 1.05 -17.12 16.44
C VAL A 15 2.32 -16.58 15.80
N SER A 16 2.55 -16.95 14.55
CA SER A 16 3.47 -16.24 13.67
C SER A 16 2.91 -14.84 13.50
N ALA A 17 3.29 -13.95 14.42
CA ALA A 17 3.28 -12.53 14.16
C ALA A 17 4.19 -12.33 12.95
N CYS A 18 3.59 -12.37 11.75
CA CYS A 18 4.16 -11.84 10.54
C CYS A 18 4.37 -10.34 10.79
N GLY A 19 5.46 -10.00 11.49
CA GLY A 19 6.13 -8.73 11.36
C GLY A 19 6.66 -8.66 9.94
N ARG A 20 5.74 -8.46 8.99
CA ARG A 20 6.06 -8.14 7.61
C ARG A 20 6.77 -6.80 7.73
N SER A 21 8.10 -6.83 7.73
CA SER A 21 8.91 -5.64 7.49
C SER A 21 8.42 -5.08 6.17
N GLU A 22 7.48 -4.14 6.21
CA GLU A 22 7.03 -3.44 5.01
C GLU A 22 8.29 -2.83 4.39
N SER A 23 8.58 -3.25 3.17
CA SER A 23 9.61 -2.58 2.40
C SER A 23 9.22 -1.11 2.35
N ASN A 24 10.14 -0.22 2.73
CA ASN A 24 9.96 1.24 2.58
C ASN A 24 9.80 1.66 1.11
N ARG A 25 9.79 0.72 0.17
CA ARG A 25 9.55 0.93 -1.25
C ARG A 25 8.54 -0.06 -1.81
N PHE A 26 7.74 0.40 -2.76
CA PHE A 26 6.91 -0.44 -3.59
C PHE A 26 6.85 0.08 -5.02
N THR A 27 6.47 -0.79 -5.95
CA THR A 27 6.27 -0.43 -7.37
C THR A 27 4.86 -0.81 -7.76
N LEU A 28 4.19 0.09 -8.47
CA LEU A 28 2.88 -0.14 -9.09
C LEU A 28 3.08 -0.31 -10.59
N GLU A 29 2.57 -1.42 -11.12
CA GLU A 29 2.46 -1.64 -12.56
C GLU A 29 1.15 -1.03 -13.08
N ALA A 30 1.19 -0.46 -14.27
CA ALA A 30 0.05 0.15 -14.92
C ALA A 30 -1.06 -0.88 -15.18
N GLY A 31 -2.30 -0.46 -14.94
CA GLY A 31 -3.50 -1.29 -15.08
C GLY A 31 -3.72 -2.30 -13.95
N LYS A 32 -2.76 -2.50 -13.04
CA LYS A 32 -2.88 -3.45 -11.92
C LYS A 32 -3.21 -2.74 -10.62
N VAL A 33 -4.13 -3.32 -9.86
CA VAL A 33 -4.42 -2.86 -8.50
C VAL A 33 -3.47 -3.58 -7.54
N ALA A 34 -2.79 -2.82 -6.70
CA ALA A 34 -1.98 -3.34 -5.62
C ALA A 34 -2.55 -2.90 -4.27
N ARG A 35 -2.34 -3.72 -3.25
CA ARG A 35 -2.60 -3.34 -1.86
C ARG A 35 -1.30 -2.95 -1.18
N VAL A 36 -1.26 -1.72 -0.66
CA VAL A 36 -0.17 -1.21 0.17
C VAL A 36 -0.80 -0.69 1.46
N GLU A 37 -0.33 -1.16 2.61
CA GLU A 37 -0.98 -0.94 3.91
C GLU A 37 -2.49 -1.31 3.84
N SER A 38 -3.40 -0.42 4.28
CA SER A 38 -4.85 -0.61 4.13
C SER A 38 -5.42 -0.11 2.79
N CYS A 39 -4.58 0.41 1.89
CA CYS A 39 -5.01 1.08 0.67
C CYS A 39 -4.88 0.20 -0.57
N HIS A 40 -5.87 0.28 -1.46
CA HIS A 40 -5.77 -0.20 -2.83
C HIS A 40 -5.32 0.96 -3.71
N LEU A 41 -4.31 0.74 -4.54
CA LEU A 41 -3.74 1.73 -5.45
C LEU A 41 -3.69 1.15 -6.85
N ARG A 42 -3.91 1.99 -7.85
CA ARG A 42 -3.74 1.64 -9.26
C ARG A 42 -3.08 2.79 -9.99
N VAL A 43 -1.99 2.51 -10.69
CA VAL A 43 -1.52 3.38 -11.77
C VAL A 43 -2.34 3.04 -13.00
N ASP A 44 -3.04 4.01 -13.56
CA ASP A 44 -3.83 3.82 -14.79
C ASP A 44 -2.92 3.78 -16.02
N HIS A 45 -1.98 4.72 -16.11
CA HIS A 45 -0.97 4.81 -17.15
C HIS A 45 0.18 5.72 -16.70
N THR A 46 1.32 5.62 -17.38
CA THR A 46 2.42 6.58 -17.26
C THR A 46 2.56 7.39 -18.55
N VAL A 47 3.02 8.63 -18.43
CA VAL A 47 3.39 9.47 -19.58
C VAL A 47 4.86 9.76 -19.48
N LEU A 48 5.59 9.39 -20.53
CA LEU A 48 7.01 9.67 -20.70
C LEU A 48 7.20 10.45 -22.00
N ARG A 49 7.40 11.76 -21.88
CA ARG A 49 7.80 12.67 -22.97
C ARG A 49 9.04 13.44 -22.54
N ASP A 50 9.73 14.08 -23.48
CA ASP A 50 11.02 14.74 -23.25
C ASP A 50 10.99 15.75 -22.09
N ASP A 51 9.86 16.45 -21.90
CA ASP A 51 9.65 17.50 -20.90
C ASP A 51 8.56 17.17 -19.86
N VAL A 52 7.82 16.08 -20.05
CA VAL A 52 6.67 15.70 -19.21
C VAL A 52 6.79 14.25 -18.75
N ARG A 53 6.82 14.06 -17.43
CA ARG A 53 6.84 12.74 -16.80
C ARG A 53 5.89 12.67 -15.61
N TYR A 54 4.78 11.96 -15.77
CA TYR A 54 3.83 11.73 -14.69
C TYR A 54 3.21 10.34 -14.73
N ALA A 55 2.70 9.89 -13.58
CA ALA A 55 1.86 8.71 -13.45
C ALA A 55 0.43 9.18 -13.15
N ALA A 56 -0.54 8.71 -13.93
CA ALA A 56 -1.95 8.86 -13.59
C ALA A 56 -2.34 7.71 -12.66
N LEU A 57 -2.92 8.01 -11.51
CA LEU A 57 -3.30 7.00 -10.53
C LEU A 57 -4.61 7.33 -9.81
N ALA A 58 -5.15 6.32 -9.14
CA ALA A 58 -6.22 6.45 -8.17
C ALA A 58 -5.91 5.56 -6.97
N TYR A 59 -6.40 5.95 -5.79
CA TYR A 59 -6.30 5.11 -4.59
C TYR A 59 -7.51 5.26 -3.69
N VAL A 60 -7.75 4.24 -2.88
CA VAL A 60 -8.75 4.24 -1.82
C VAL A 60 -8.28 3.37 -0.65
N CYS A 61 -8.46 3.85 0.57
CA CYS A 61 -8.07 3.15 1.80
C CYS A 61 -9.27 2.52 2.51
N ASP A 62 -9.03 1.69 3.52
CA ASP A 62 -10.03 0.93 4.29
C ASP A 62 -11.04 0.15 3.43
N VAL A 63 -10.57 -0.44 2.33
CA VAL A 63 -11.36 -1.37 1.53
C VAL A 63 -10.99 -2.81 1.92
N PRO A 64 -11.96 -3.74 2.01
CA PRO A 64 -11.67 -5.15 2.28
C PRO A 64 -10.69 -5.72 1.24
N ALA A 65 -9.73 -6.54 1.70
CA ALA A 65 -8.76 -7.18 0.81
C ALA A 65 -9.42 -8.07 -0.27
N SER A 66 -10.63 -8.57 -0.01
CA SER A 66 -11.42 -9.32 -0.98
C SER A 66 -11.77 -8.52 -2.23
N ALA A 67 -11.86 -7.19 -2.15
CA ALA A 67 -12.18 -6.36 -3.30
C ALA A 67 -11.00 -6.20 -4.28
N LEU A 68 -9.77 -6.57 -3.91
CA LEU A 68 -8.56 -6.24 -4.67
C LEU A 68 -8.60 -6.69 -6.14
N ASN A 69 -9.19 -7.86 -6.41
CA ASN A 69 -9.27 -8.45 -7.74
C ASN A 69 -10.63 -8.23 -8.43
N GLU A 70 -11.52 -7.46 -7.80
CA GLU A 70 -12.85 -7.17 -8.33
C GLU A 70 -12.80 -6.03 -9.34
N LYS A 71 -13.79 -5.98 -10.24
CA LYS A 71 -13.95 -4.84 -11.16
C LYS A 71 -14.07 -3.52 -10.40
N SER A 72 -14.83 -3.53 -9.31
CA SER A 72 -14.95 -2.42 -8.36
C SER A 72 -13.96 -2.63 -7.23
N TRP A 73 -12.67 -2.44 -7.53
CA TRP A 73 -11.58 -2.66 -6.57
C TRP A 73 -11.62 -1.73 -5.35
N TRP A 74 -12.48 -0.71 -5.39
CA TRP A 74 -12.82 0.17 -4.28
C TRP A 74 -13.95 -0.35 -3.38
N GLY A 75 -14.49 -1.54 -3.64
CA GLY A 75 -15.57 -2.15 -2.87
C GLY A 75 -16.81 -1.28 -2.84
N ASP A 76 -17.38 -1.11 -1.64
CA ASP A 76 -18.59 -0.29 -1.41
C ASP A 76 -18.30 1.21 -1.26
N LYS A 77 -17.03 1.64 -1.36
CA LYS A 77 -16.68 3.07 -1.30
C LYS A 77 -17.02 3.77 -2.62
N PRO A 78 -17.11 5.11 -2.66
CA PRO A 78 -17.20 5.84 -3.92
C PRO A 78 -16.00 5.51 -4.82
N GLN A 79 -16.23 5.49 -6.14
CA GLN A 79 -15.16 5.30 -7.10
C GLN A 79 -14.09 6.40 -6.88
N PRO A 80 -12.81 6.03 -6.70
CA PRO A 80 -11.76 7.00 -6.42
C PRO A 80 -11.52 7.89 -7.63
N LEU A 81 -11.25 9.17 -7.37
CA LEU A 81 -10.88 10.13 -8.39
C LEU A 81 -9.45 9.85 -8.86
N GLY A 82 -9.24 9.93 -10.17
CA GLY A 82 -7.91 9.89 -10.76
C GLY A 82 -7.18 11.22 -10.60
N PHE A 83 -5.88 11.17 -10.39
CA PHE A 83 -4.99 12.33 -10.36
C PHE A 83 -3.62 11.97 -10.92
N SER A 84 -2.82 12.98 -11.24
CA SER A 84 -1.46 12.80 -11.75
C SER A 84 -0.43 13.09 -10.66
N MET A 85 0.65 12.34 -10.66
CA MET A 85 1.81 12.58 -9.81
C MET A 85 3.09 12.59 -10.64
N ASN A 86 3.95 13.56 -10.35
CA ASN A 86 5.32 13.66 -10.84
C ASN A 86 6.30 13.02 -9.86
N VAL A 87 7.55 12.84 -10.29
CA VAL A 87 8.65 12.46 -9.38
C VAL A 87 8.76 13.49 -8.24
N GLY A 88 8.79 13.01 -7.00
CA GLY A 88 8.82 13.83 -5.79
C GLY A 88 7.46 14.12 -5.15
N ASP A 89 6.35 13.98 -5.88
CA ASP A 89 5.02 14.10 -5.29
C ASP A 89 4.76 12.96 -4.30
N CYS A 90 3.98 13.20 -3.25
CA CYS A 90 3.78 12.24 -2.16
C CYS A 90 2.31 11.88 -1.90
N LEU A 91 2.07 10.59 -1.65
CA LEU A 91 0.79 10.04 -1.25
C LEU A 91 0.72 9.84 0.26
N PRO A 92 -0.28 10.40 0.96
CA PRO A 92 -0.54 10.03 2.34
C PRO A 92 -1.23 8.66 2.40
N LEU A 93 -0.50 7.64 2.84
CA LEU A 93 -1.09 6.34 3.21
C LEU A 93 -1.33 6.31 4.73
N ASP A 94 -1.52 5.14 5.36
CA ASP A 94 -1.85 5.02 6.78
C ASP A 94 -0.73 5.52 7.68
N THR A 95 0.50 5.08 7.43
CA THR A 95 1.62 5.33 8.36
C THR A 95 2.61 6.36 7.88
N ALA A 96 2.71 6.56 6.57
CA ALA A 96 3.72 7.40 5.94
C ALA A 96 3.22 8.13 4.69
N TYR A 97 3.97 9.16 4.32
CA TYR A 97 3.93 9.75 2.98
C TYR A 97 4.89 8.98 2.08
N TYR A 98 4.33 8.38 1.03
CA TYR A 98 5.07 7.66 0.01
C TYR A 98 5.27 8.56 -1.20
N CYS A 99 6.51 8.97 -1.45
CA CYS A 99 6.84 9.86 -2.55
C CYS A 99 7.27 9.06 -3.77
N VAL A 100 6.91 9.56 -4.96
CA VAL A 100 7.31 8.96 -6.23
C VAL A 100 8.82 9.08 -6.38
N GLU A 101 9.51 7.94 -6.41
CA GLU A 101 10.96 7.84 -6.59
C GLU A 101 11.33 7.79 -8.08
N ALA A 102 10.54 7.05 -8.88
CA ALA A 102 10.77 6.91 -10.31
C ALA A 102 9.46 6.64 -11.07
N ILE A 103 9.41 7.09 -12.31
CA ILE A 103 8.34 6.79 -13.27
C ILE A 103 9.02 6.24 -14.51
N GLU A 104 8.63 5.03 -14.90
CA GLU A 104 9.13 4.28 -16.03
C GLU A 104 7.96 3.88 -16.94
N GLU A 105 8.26 3.19 -18.03
CA GLU A 105 7.22 2.68 -18.93
C GLU A 105 6.34 1.70 -18.14
N ASP A 106 5.03 1.98 -18.13
CA ASP A 106 4.01 1.18 -17.45
C ASP A 106 4.22 0.93 -15.96
N LYS A 107 5.03 1.73 -15.25
CA LYS A 107 5.17 1.58 -13.79
C LYS A 107 5.64 2.84 -13.08
N ALA A 108 5.29 2.94 -11.80
CA ALA A 108 5.79 3.98 -10.90
C ALA A 108 6.27 3.37 -9.58
N SER A 109 7.44 3.80 -9.12
CA SER A 109 8.06 3.36 -7.87
C SER A 109 7.91 4.43 -6.80
N PHE A 110 7.61 4.00 -5.59
CA PHE A 110 7.34 4.85 -4.44
C PHE A 110 8.24 4.49 -3.27
N LYS A 111 8.58 5.49 -2.47
CA LYS A 111 9.36 5.34 -1.25
C LYS A 111 8.68 6.04 -0.08
N ALA A 112 8.48 5.33 1.03
CA ALA A 112 8.15 5.91 2.32
C ALA A 112 9.23 6.93 2.70
N THR A 113 8.87 8.22 2.65
CA THR A 113 9.83 9.32 2.79
C THR A 113 9.60 10.11 4.06
N TYR A 114 8.34 10.38 4.42
CA TYR A 114 8.00 11.08 5.66
C TYR A 114 7.05 10.26 6.50
N LYS A 115 7.20 10.33 7.83
CA LYS A 115 6.19 9.79 8.74
C LYS A 115 4.91 10.61 8.62
N LYS A 116 3.75 9.95 8.72
CA LYS A 116 2.48 10.67 8.80
C LYS A 116 2.36 11.33 10.18
N PRO A 117 2.13 12.65 10.27
CA PRO A 117 1.98 13.33 11.53
C PRO A 117 0.70 12.85 12.22
N ARG A 118 0.76 12.68 13.55
CA ARG A 118 -0.41 12.33 14.37
C ARG A 118 -1.32 13.53 14.63
N LYS A 119 -0.80 14.75 14.46
CA LYS A 119 -1.52 16.01 14.64
C LYS A 119 -1.15 16.97 13.50
N ALA A 120 -2.10 17.77 13.03
CA ALA A 120 -1.88 18.69 11.91
C ALA A 120 -0.73 19.69 12.13
N GLU A 121 -0.48 20.06 13.39
CA GLU A 121 0.58 21.00 13.81
C GLU A 121 1.99 20.40 13.72
N GLN A 122 2.12 19.07 13.58
CA GLN A 122 3.43 18.41 13.62
C GLN A 122 4.16 18.58 12.29
N HIS A 123 5.44 18.95 12.38
CA HIS A 123 6.33 18.96 11.22
C HIS A 123 6.52 17.54 10.65
N LEU A 124 6.70 17.48 9.34
CA LEU A 124 7.04 16.23 8.66
C LEU A 124 8.42 15.76 9.11
N GLU A 125 8.50 14.50 9.53
CA GLU A 125 9.75 13.84 9.90
C GLU A 125 10.18 12.88 8.79
N LEU A 126 11.42 13.01 8.31
CA LEU A 126 12.00 12.07 7.37
C LEU A 126 12.15 10.67 7.99
N ILE A 127 11.83 9.64 7.21
CA ILE A 127 12.11 8.24 7.51
C ILE A 127 13.55 7.97 7.06
N ARG A 128 14.43 7.61 8.01
CA ARG A 128 15.83 7.27 7.76
C ARG A 128 16.00 5.80 7.44
#